data_AF-A0A929Q1F8-F1
#
_entry.id   AF-A0A929Q1F8-F1
#
_cell.length_a   1.000
_cell.length_b   1.000
_cell.length_c   1.000
_cell.angle_alpha   90.00
_cell.angle_beta   90.00
_cell.angle_gamma   90.00
#
_symmetry.space_group_name_H-M   'P 1'
#
loop_
_entity.id
_entity.type
_entity.pdbx_description
1 polymer ?
#
loop_
_entity_poly.entity_id
_entity_poly.type
_entity_poly.pdbx_seq_one_letter_code
_entity_poly.pdbx_strand_id
1 'polypeptide(L)'
;MPWKKDAEAGADVASASVDQSPVDSSSKRTGESTSPAGATHSAPGTESDEKTGQSKAFTPKKGRPTPKRNEVEREVGVRRTAFDAPSTSKEARERRKELKNSMSKDEYKAMKQRERDEAARDRRKANERMMAGDENYLMDRDKGPEKRFVRDWVDAHRYIMNFFLPMTFIVIIIMLLGTRNPAIANLSSIVMVVIFVIMIAEGLWLGRKVNRLVNERFPNNPHSKFSLGIYAFTRATMIRRMRTPAPQKNVGDTV
;
A
#
# COMPACT_ATOMS: atom_id res chain seq x y z
N MET A 1 38.19 -8.75 -14.00
CA MET A 1 39.05 -8.33 -12.87
C MET A 1 39.71 -6.99 -13.26
N PRO A 2 40.32 -6.23 -12.34
CA PRO A 2 39.60 -5.50 -11.30
C PRO A 2 40.03 -4.02 -11.24
N TRP A 3 39.16 -3.12 -10.74
CA TRP A 3 39.66 -1.91 -10.08
C TRP A 3 39.51 -2.06 -8.57
N LYS A 4 40.57 -1.72 -7.84
CA LYS A 4 40.63 -1.85 -6.38
C LYS A 4 39.98 -0.65 -5.69
N LYS A 5 39.77 -0.82 -4.38
CA LYS A 5 39.40 0.19 -3.40
C LYS A 5 40.60 1.14 -3.11
N ASP A 6 40.34 2.01 -2.12
CA ASP A 6 41.27 2.69 -1.20
C ASP A 6 41.37 4.21 -1.50
N ALA A 7 41.31 5.15 -0.54
CA ALA A 7 40.95 5.08 0.88
C ALA A 7 40.50 6.47 1.42
N GLU A 8 40.25 6.52 2.73
CA GLU A 8 39.90 7.61 3.65
C GLU A 8 40.49 9.03 3.41
N ALA A 9 39.72 10.07 3.77
CA ALA A 9 40.06 11.11 4.78
C ALA A 9 39.14 12.35 4.68
N GLY A 10 38.91 13.09 5.79
CA GLY A 10 38.54 14.52 5.70
C GLY A 10 37.42 15.06 6.60
N ALA A 11 37.76 15.35 7.85
CA ALA A 11 37.39 16.52 8.68
C ALA A 11 35.98 17.17 8.65
N ASP A 12 35.45 17.27 9.87
CA ASP A 12 34.68 18.34 10.50
C ASP A 12 34.56 19.72 9.81
N VAL A 13 33.33 20.25 9.74
CA VAL A 13 33.05 21.69 9.96
C VAL A 13 31.73 21.86 10.72
N ALA A 14 31.76 22.58 11.84
CA ALA A 14 30.56 22.98 12.58
C ALA A 14 29.99 24.32 12.05
N SER A 15 28.68 24.51 12.13
CA SER A 15 28.02 25.82 11.97
C SER A 15 26.70 25.83 12.74
N ALA A 16 26.42 26.92 13.45
CA ALA A 16 25.37 26.99 14.47
C ALA A 16 24.26 28.00 14.11
N SER A 17 23.15 27.94 14.86
CA SER A 17 21.99 28.87 14.86
C SER A 17 21.13 28.82 13.58
N VAL A 18 19.80 28.89 13.63
CA VAL A 18 18.98 29.95 14.25
C VAL A 18 17.72 29.41 14.96
N ASP A 19 17.34 30.13 16.00
CA ASP A 19 16.16 29.96 16.87
C ASP A 19 14.89 30.59 16.24
N GLN A 20 13.71 29.99 16.49
CA GLN A 20 12.45 30.72 16.65
C GLN A 20 11.25 29.84 17.07
N SER A 21 10.51 30.35 18.06
CA SER A 21 9.16 29.96 18.51
C SER A 21 8.64 31.09 19.43
N PRO A 22 7.37 31.11 19.85
CA PRO A 22 6.12 30.77 19.16
C PRO A 22 5.15 31.99 19.14
N VAL A 23 3.94 31.87 18.58
CA VAL A 23 2.81 32.77 18.92
C VAL A 23 1.46 32.04 19.00
N ASP A 24 0.74 32.36 20.08
CA ASP A 24 -0.65 32.00 20.36
C ASP A 24 -1.66 32.66 19.38
N SER A 25 -2.84 32.05 19.24
CA SER A 25 -4.08 32.72 19.68
C SER A 25 -5.32 31.82 19.62
N SER A 26 -5.98 31.74 20.76
CA SER A 26 -7.30 31.14 21.01
C SER A 26 -8.45 31.83 20.26
N SER A 27 -9.56 31.11 19.99
CA SER A 27 -10.88 31.50 20.51
C SER A 27 -11.96 30.42 20.30
N LYS A 28 -13.07 30.52 21.05
CA LYS A 28 -14.14 29.53 21.26
C LYS A 28 -15.47 30.24 21.54
N ARG A 29 -16.58 29.80 20.92
CA ARG A 29 -18.04 29.93 21.28
C ARG A 29 -18.88 29.76 19.98
N THR A 30 -19.92 28.93 19.81
CA THR A 30 -21.16 28.53 20.57
C THR A 30 -22.35 29.48 20.43
N GLY A 31 -23.54 28.92 20.16
CA GLY A 31 -24.87 29.58 20.10
C GLY A 31 -25.36 29.78 18.65
N GLU A 32 -26.45 29.20 18.09
CA GLU A 32 -27.71 28.56 18.54
C GLU A 32 -28.96 29.42 18.30
N SER A 33 -29.86 28.95 17.41
CA SER A 33 -31.31 29.27 17.28
C SER A 33 -31.70 30.75 16.97
N THR A 34 -32.89 31.13 16.48
CA THR A 34 -34.14 30.44 16.10
C THR A 34 -34.89 31.26 15.03
N SER A 35 -35.74 30.65 14.19
CA SER A 35 -36.80 31.36 13.44
C SER A 35 -38.03 31.63 14.32
N PRO A 36 -38.93 32.56 13.93
CA PRO A 36 -40.32 32.14 13.63
C PRO A 36 -40.98 32.89 12.44
N ALA A 37 -42.28 32.65 12.21
CA ALA A 37 -43.04 32.99 10.99
C ALA A 37 -44.37 33.76 11.25
N GLY A 38 -45.01 34.27 10.18
CA GLY A 38 -46.38 34.85 10.13
C GLY A 38 -46.47 36.00 9.10
N ALA A 39 -47.41 36.13 8.14
CA ALA A 39 -48.90 36.03 8.13
C ALA A 39 -49.60 37.41 8.39
N THR A 40 -50.52 37.98 7.59
CA THR A 40 -51.16 37.68 6.26
C THR A 40 -51.84 38.97 5.71
N HIS A 41 -52.45 38.96 4.49
CA HIS A 41 -53.44 39.94 3.92
C HIS A 41 -52.87 41.24 3.26
N SER A 42 -53.50 41.87 2.23
CA SER A 42 -54.76 41.65 1.46
C SER A 42 -54.72 42.30 0.05
N ALA A 43 -55.73 42.03 -0.81
CA ALA A 43 -55.99 42.62 -2.15
C ALA A 43 -56.87 43.92 -2.04
N PRO A 44 -57.51 44.56 -3.08
CA PRO A 44 -57.89 44.09 -4.45
C PRO A 44 -57.93 45.12 -5.63
N GLY A 45 -58.41 44.65 -6.81
CA GLY A 45 -59.09 45.43 -7.89
C GLY A 45 -58.27 45.72 -9.17
N THR A 46 -58.82 45.84 -10.40
CA THR A 46 -60.14 45.48 -11.00
C THR A 46 -59.96 45.36 -12.54
N GLU A 47 -60.84 44.61 -13.20
CA GLU A 47 -61.21 44.42 -14.64
C GLU A 47 -60.66 45.42 -15.72
N SER A 48 -60.55 45.10 -17.02
CA SER A 48 -61.37 44.22 -17.90
C SER A 48 -60.63 43.68 -19.17
N ASP A 49 -61.29 42.78 -19.91
CA ASP A 49 -60.81 42.04 -21.10
C ASP A 49 -60.43 42.88 -22.35
N GLU A 50 -59.48 42.35 -23.13
CA GLU A 50 -59.75 42.07 -24.56
C GLU A 50 -59.04 40.77 -25.02
N LYS A 51 -59.77 39.88 -25.72
CA LYS A 51 -59.25 38.58 -26.19
C LYS A 51 -59.24 38.48 -27.71
N THR A 52 -58.06 38.19 -28.28
CA THR A 52 -57.95 37.62 -29.64
C THR A 52 -57.22 36.28 -29.64
N GLY A 53 -58.01 35.21 -29.72
CA GLY A 53 -57.68 33.93 -30.37
C GLY A 53 -56.32 33.26 -30.14
N GLN A 54 -56.10 32.65 -28.98
CA GLN A 54 -55.24 31.46 -28.87
C GLN A 54 -55.95 30.36 -28.07
N SER A 55 -55.76 29.10 -28.46
CA SER A 55 -56.43 27.96 -27.84
C SER A 55 -55.89 27.68 -26.43
N LYS A 56 -56.74 27.13 -25.54
CA LYS A 56 -56.42 26.83 -24.12
C LYS A 56 -55.33 25.74 -23.91
N ALA A 57 -54.56 25.40 -24.94
CA ALA A 57 -53.52 24.37 -24.93
C ALA A 57 -52.16 24.87 -25.46
N PHE A 58 -52.01 26.14 -25.83
CA PHE A 58 -50.71 26.68 -26.28
C PHE A 58 -49.84 27.11 -25.08
N THR A 59 -48.79 26.34 -24.80
CA THR A 59 -47.75 26.74 -23.84
C THR A 59 -46.51 27.19 -24.64
N PRO A 60 -45.96 28.39 -24.42
CA PRO A 60 -44.77 28.82 -25.14
C PRO A 60 -43.61 27.87 -24.86
N LYS A 61 -42.85 27.54 -25.92
CA LYS A 61 -41.74 26.57 -25.85
C LYS A 61 -40.74 27.02 -24.80
N LYS A 62 -40.58 26.22 -23.72
CA LYS A 62 -39.69 26.53 -22.60
C LYS A 62 -38.31 26.91 -23.14
N GLY A 63 -37.78 28.05 -22.67
CA GLY A 63 -36.51 28.62 -23.14
C GLY A 63 -35.33 27.65 -22.99
N ARG A 64 -34.16 28.06 -23.52
CA ARG A 64 -32.93 27.24 -23.62
C ARG A 64 -32.75 26.32 -22.40
N PRO A 65 -32.42 25.03 -22.60
CA PRO A 65 -32.27 24.09 -21.49
C PRO A 65 -31.33 24.67 -20.45
N THR A 66 -31.78 24.71 -19.20
CA THR A 66 -30.97 25.20 -18.07
C THR A 66 -29.64 24.46 -18.08
N PRO A 67 -28.49 25.16 -18.12
CA PRO A 67 -27.18 24.54 -18.27
C PRO A 67 -26.96 23.52 -17.15
N LYS A 68 -26.30 22.40 -17.46
CA LYS A 68 -26.11 21.36 -16.46
C LYS A 68 -25.21 21.91 -15.36
N ARG A 69 -25.51 21.58 -14.11
CA ARG A 69 -24.75 22.03 -12.92
C ARG A 69 -23.22 21.89 -13.08
N ASN A 70 -22.73 20.84 -13.74
CA ASN A 70 -21.31 20.61 -14.02
C ASN A 70 -20.69 21.62 -15.02
N GLU A 71 -21.47 22.12 -15.99
CA GLU A 71 -21.05 23.16 -16.94
C GLU A 71 -20.91 24.51 -16.19
N VAL A 72 -21.92 24.86 -15.38
CA VAL A 72 -21.89 26.07 -14.52
C VAL A 72 -20.75 26.01 -13.50
N GLU A 73 -20.51 24.87 -12.84
CA GLU A 73 -19.40 24.67 -11.89
C GLU A 73 -18.00 24.76 -12.56
N ARG A 74 -17.91 24.54 -13.88
CA ARG A 74 -16.69 24.76 -14.68
C ARG A 74 -16.55 26.22 -15.11
N GLU A 75 -17.61 26.84 -15.60
CA GLU A 75 -17.64 28.24 -16.07
C GLU A 75 -17.38 29.24 -14.93
N VAL A 76 -17.95 29.01 -13.75
CA VAL A 76 -17.68 29.79 -12.52
C VAL A 76 -16.27 29.52 -11.95
N GLY A 77 -15.50 28.61 -12.57
CA GLY A 77 -14.11 28.35 -12.20
C GLY A 77 -13.97 27.74 -10.81
N VAL A 78 -14.94 26.94 -10.35
CA VAL A 78 -14.86 26.20 -9.08
C VAL A 78 -14.01 24.93 -9.26
N ARG A 79 -14.11 24.26 -10.42
CA ARG A 79 -13.22 23.17 -10.83
C ARG A 79 -12.03 23.69 -11.66
N ARG A 80 -11.01 24.22 -10.98
CA ARG A 80 -9.82 24.84 -11.62
C ARG A 80 -8.77 23.87 -12.16
N THR A 81 -8.78 22.63 -11.70
CA THR A 81 -7.86 21.59 -12.16
C THR A 81 -8.59 20.63 -13.07
N ALA A 82 -8.10 20.46 -14.30
CA ALA A 82 -8.41 19.30 -15.12
C ALA A 82 -7.77 18.06 -14.48
N PHE A 83 -8.45 17.48 -13.49
CA PHE A 83 -8.37 16.05 -13.28
C PHE A 83 -8.92 15.42 -14.55
N ASP A 84 -8.01 15.05 -15.46
CA ASP A 84 -8.36 14.25 -16.63
C ASP A 84 -9.00 12.97 -16.08
N ALA A 85 -10.26 12.72 -16.46
CA ALA A 85 -11.00 11.61 -15.89
C ALA A 85 -10.25 10.32 -16.25
N PRO A 86 -10.20 9.30 -15.36
CA PRO A 86 -9.56 8.04 -15.69
C PRO A 86 -10.19 7.50 -16.99
N SER A 87 -9.38 7.50 -18.06
CA SER A 87 -9.88 7.39 -19.44
C SER A 87 -10.79 6.19 -19.57
N THR A 88 -12.00 6.40 -20.08
CA THR A 88 -12.96 5.29 -20.17
C THR A 88 -12.40 4.20 -21.09
N SER A 89 -12.77 2.93 -20.88
CA SER A 89 -12.23 1.83 -21.71
C SER A 89 -12.48 2.01 -23.22
N LYS A 90 -13.51 2.79 -23.59
CA LYS A 90 -13.81 3.18 -24.96
C LYS A 90 -12.82 4.23 -25.47
N GLU A 91 -12.67 5.32 -24.74
CA GLU A 91 -11.76 6.44 -25.02
C GLU A 91 -10.28 6.00 -25.10
N ALA A 92 -9.82 5.15 -24.17
CA ALA A 92 -8.48 4.57 -24.21
C ALA A 92 -8.24 3.71 -25.47
N ARG A 93 -9.30 3.06 -25.98
CA ARG A 93 -9.26 2.25 -27.20
C ARG A 93 -9.31 3.12 -28.47
N GLU A 94 -10.04 4.22 -28.43
CA GLU A 94 -10.08 5.24 -29.49
C GLU A 94 -8.72 5.93 -29.61
N ARG A 95 -8.15 6.44 -28.50
CA ARG A 95 -6.79 7.00 -28.44
C ARG A 95 -5.71 6.03 -28.96
N ARG A 96 -5.79 4.74 -28.63
CA ARG A 96 -4.89 3.71 -29.19
C ARG A 96 -5.11 3.46 -30.69
N LYS A 97 -6.33 3.60 -31.19
CA LYS A 97 -6.65 3.45 -32.62
C LYS A 97 -6.13 4.64 -33.42
N GLU A 98 -6.27 5.85 -32.87
CA GLU A 98 -5.69 7.09 -33.41
C GLU A 98 -4.15 7.00 -33.47
N LEU A 99 -3.49 6.66 -32.36
CA LEU A 99 -2.02 6.45 -32.31
C LEU A 99 -1.50 5.37 -33.28
N LYS A 100 -2.34 4.39 -33.63
CA LYS A 100 -2.02 3.36 -34.63
C LYS A 100 -2.23 3.87 -36.06
N ASN A 101 -3.18 4.79 -36.27
CA ASN A 101 -3.47 5.38 -37.57
C ASN A 101 -2.52 6.54 -37.90
N SER A 102 -1.96 7.22 -36.89
CA SER A 102 -1.08 8.38 -37.04
C SER A 102 0.39 8.06 -37.28
N MET A 103 0.78 6.78 -37.29
CA MET A 103 2.17 6.33 -37.45
C MET A 103 2.25 5.14 -38.42
N SER A 104 3.41 4.93 -39.03
CA SER A 104 3.62 3.71 -39.82
C SER A 104 3.59 2.45 -38.93
N LYS A 105 3.34 1.30 -39.57
CA LYS A 105 3.24 0.00 -38.88
C LYS A 105 4.50 -0.35 -38.09
N ASP A 106 5.67 0.09 -38.55
CA ASP A 106 6.96 -0.25 -37.94
C ASP A 106 7.40 0.77 -36.89
N GLU A 107 7.10 2.06 -37.06
CA GLU A 107 7.21 3.06 -35.98
C GLU A 107 6.31 2.72 -34.80
N TYR A 108 5.05 2.31 -35.05
CA TYR A 108 4.14 1.89 -33.99
C TYR A 108 4.64 0.64 -33.24
N LYS A 109 5.28 -0.32 -33.94
CA LYS A 109 5.96 -1.45 -33.28
C LYS A 109 7.15 -0.97 -32.45
N ALA A 110 7.99 -0.09 -32.98
CA ALA A 110 9.18 0.42 -32.30
C ALA A 110 8.81 1.23 -31.04
N MET A 111 7.80 2.11 -31.13
CA MET A 111 7.24 2.85 -30.00
C MET A 111 6.72 1.89 -28.92
N LYS A 112 5.89 0.91 -29.30
CA LYS A 112 5.37 -0.11 -28.36
C LYS A 112 6.46 -0.99 -27.75
N GLN A 113 7.55 -1.23 -28.48
CA GLN A 113 8.70 -1.97 -27.96
C GLN A 113 9.48 -1.12 -26.94
N ARG A 114 9.74 0.16 -27.24
CA ARG A 114 10.32 1.12 -26.28
C ARG A 114 9.47 1.25 -25.01
N GLU A 115 8.16 1.43 -25.14
CA GLU A 115 7.18 1.46 -24.02
C GLU A 115 7.29 0.21 -23.13
N ARG A 116 7.39 -0.98 -23.75
CA ARG A 116 7.58 -2.25 -23.02
C ARG A 116 8.94 -2.32 -22.33
N ASP A 117 10.00 -1.89 -22.98
CA ASP A 117 11.37 -1.95 -22.46
C ASP A 117 11.60 -0.90 -21.37
N GLU A 118 10.90 0.25 -21.42
CA GLU A 118 10.82 1.26 -20.35
C GLU A 118 10.03 0.71 -19.16
N ALA A 119 8.81 0.22 -19.37
CA ALA A 119 8.01 -0.40 -18.32
C ALA A 119 8.71 -1.62 -17.67
N ALA A 120 9.48 -2.39 -18.44
CA ALA A 120 10.30 -3.48 -17.92
C ALA A 120 11.50 -2.97 -17.10
N ARG A 121 12.15 -1.89 -17.52
CA ARG A 121 13.23 -1.23 -16.75
C ARG A 121 12.71 -0.65 -15.44
N ASP A 122 11.55 0.00 -15.44
CA ASP A 122 10.99 0.60 -14.23
C ASP A 122 10.46 -0.45 -13.25
N ARG A 123 9.88 -1.56 -13.75
CA ARG A 123 9.56 -2.73 -12.91
C ARG A 123 10.81 -3.36 -12.27
N ARG A 124 11.93 -3.43 -13.00
CA ARG A 124 13.22 -3.90 -12.45
C ARG A 124 13.72 -2.97 -11.35
N LYS A 125 13.81 -1.67 -11.60
CA LYS A 125 14.18 -0.65 -10.59
C LYS A 125 13.30 -0.71 -9.35
N ALA A 126 11.98 -0.83 -9.51
CA ALA A 126 11.04 -0.92 -8.39
C ALA A 126 11.24 -2.20 -7.57
N ASN A 127 11.48 -3.34 -8.22
CA ASN A 127 11.79 -4.61 -7.54
C ASN A 127 13.17 -4.56 -6.86
N GLU A 128 14.17 -3.95 -7.49
CA GLU A 128 15.50 -3.73 -6.92
C GLU A 128 15.43 -2.86 -5.66
N ARG A 129 14.68 -1.76 -5.67
CA ARG A 129 14.45 -0.89 -4.50
C ARG A 129 13.64 -1.61 -3.40
N MET A 130 12.60 -2.35 -3.77
CA MET A 130 11.84 -3.18 -2.83
C MET A 130 12.71 -4.25 -2.18
N MET A 131 13.62 -4.89 -2.93
CA MET A 131 14.58 -5.87 -2.42
C MET A 131 15.66 -5.22 -1.55
N ALA A 132 16.16 -4.05 -1.92
CA ALA A 132 17.07 -3.24 -1.10
C ALA A 132 16.41 -2.72 0.19
N GLY A 133 15.08 -2.80 0.32
CA GLY A 133 14.37 -2.47 1.54
C GLY A 133 13.94 -1.00 1.66
N ASP A 134 13.95 -0.24 0.56
CA ASP A 134 13.50 1.17 0.49
C ASP A 134 12.02 1.28 0.88
N GLU A 135 11.73 1.97 1.99
CA GLU A 135 10.41 2.05 2.60
C GLU A 135 9.33 2.63 1.66
N ASN A 136 9.73 3.42 0.65
CA ASN A 136 8.82 3.95 -0.37
C ASN A 136 8.29 2.88 -1.33
N TYR A 137 9.08 1.83 -1.58
CA TYR A 137 8.78 0.73 -2.51
C TYR A 137 8.31 -0.54 -1.82
N LEU A 138 8.30 -0.56 -0.48
CA LEU A 138 7.72 -1.65 0.31
C LEU A 138 6.18 -1.67 0.22
N MET A 139 5.59 -2.82 0.48
CA MET A 139 4.15 -2.95 0.72
C MET A 139 3.80 -2.40 2.11
N ASP A 140 2.61 -1.85 2.31
CA ASP A 140 2.20 -1.26 3.60
C ASP A 140 2.23 -2.25 4.78
N ARG A 141 2.07 -3.55 4.47
CA ARG A 141 2.28 -4.64 5.43
C ARG A 141 3.70 -4.65 6.01
N ASP A 142 4.72 -4.31 5.22
CA ASP A 142 6.14 -4.42 5.54
C ASP A 142 6.79 -3.07 5.94
N LYS A 143 6.09 -1.94 5.75
CA LYS A 143 6.52 -0.60 6.20
C LYS A 143 6.48 -0.44 7.72
N GLY A 144 7.33 0.46 8.22
CA GLY A 144 7.39 0.92 9.62
C GLY A 144 8.72 0.54 10.31
N PRO A 145 9.27 1.40 11.19
CA PRO A 145 10.54 1.15 11.87
C PRO A 145 10.50 -0.09 12.78
N GLU A 146 9.35 -0.39 13.39
CA GLU A 146 9.14 -1.58 14.21
C GLU A 146 9.25 -2.85 13.37
N LYS A 147 8.58 -2.89 12.22
CA LYS A 147 8.62 -4.05 11.32
C LYS A 147 9.98 -4.21 10.65
N ARG A 148 10.67 -3.11 10.36
CA ARG A 148 12.08 -3.13 9.94
C ARG A 148 12.96 -3.79 11.00
N PHE A 149 12.83 -3.41 12.27
CA PHE A 149 13.55 -4.07 13.36
C PHE A 149 13.19 -5.55 13.50
N VAL A 150 11.90 -5.93 13.38
CA VAL A 150 11.49 -7.35 13.35
C VAL A 150 12.18 -8.10 12.20
N ARG A 151 12.18 -7.52 11.00
CA ARG A 151 12.85 -8.09 9.81
C ARG A 151 14.34 -8.29 10.06
N ASP A 152 15.04 -7.26 10.51
CA ASP A 152 16.49 -7.29 10.73
C ASP A 152 16.86 -8.28 11.83
N TRP A 153 16.09 -8.33 12.93
CA TRP A 153 16.31 -9.30 14.02
C TRP A 153 16.05 -10.75 13.58
N VAL A 154 14.95 -10.99 12.85
CA VAL A 154 14.63 -12.33 12.31
C VAL A 154 15.65 -12.78 11.25
N ASP A 155 16.18 -11.84 10.48
CA ASP A 155 17.23 -12.14 9.49
C ASP A 155 18.62 -12.33 10.14
N ALA A 156 18.86 -11.82 11.35
CA ALA A 156 20.10 -12.08 12.10
C ALA A 156 20.16 -13.47 12.76
N HIS A 157 19.03 -14.17 12.95
CA HIS A 157 18.98 -15.44 13.68
C HIS A 157 18.86 -16.68 12.76
N ARG A 158 19.27 -17.85 13.28
CA ARG A 158 18.98 -19.17 12.68
C ARG A 158 17.72 -19.75 13.30
N TYR A 159 16.92 -20.45 12.48
CA TYR A 159 15.72 -21.16 12.92
C TYR A 159 15.76 -22.62 12.50
N ILE A 160 15.24 -23.50 13.35
CA ILE A 160 15.08 -24.93 13.08
C ILE A 160 14.04 -25.14 11.97
N MET A 161 13.05 -24.23 11.86
CA MET A 161 12.10 -24.12 10.75
C MET A 161 12.69 -24.36 9.35
N ASN A 162 13.87 -23.82 9.05
CA ASN A 162 14.50 -23.97 7.73
C ASN A 162 14.96 -25.41 7.45
N PHE A 163 15.19 -26.21 8.50
CA PHE A 163 15.55 -27.63 8.42
C PHE A 163 14.32 -28.56 8.47
N PHE A 164 13.11 -28.03 8.65
CA PHE A 164 11.89 -28.84 8.70
C PHE A 164 11.71 -29.69 7.44
N LEU A 165 11.73 -29.07 6.25
CA LEU A 165 11.50 -29.78 4.99
C LEU A 165 12.49 -30.95 4.76
N PRO A 166 13.83 -30.78 4.87
CA PRO A 166 14.75 -31.92 4.73
C PRO A 166 14.62 -32.94 5.87
N MET A 167 14.35 -32.51 7.12
CA MET A 167 14.17 -33.42 8.25
C MET A 167 12.92 -34.29 8.08
N THR A 168 11.79 -33.70 7.69
CA THR A 168 10.55 -34.42 7.36
C THR A 168 10.75 -35.35 6.18
N PHE A 169 11.49 -34.96 5.14
CA PHE A 169 11.79 -35.84 4.02
C PHE A 169 12.60 -37.08 4.45
N ILE A 170 13.59 -36.92 5.33
CA ILE A 170 14.34 -38.04 5.94
C ILE A 170 13.40 -38.94 6.75
N VAL A 171 12.53 -38.38 7.60
CA VAL A 171 11.56 -39.16 8.39
C VAL A 171 10.58 -39.93 7.50
N ILE A 172 10.11 -39.34 6.39
CA ILE A 172 9.25 -40.01 5.41
C ILE A 172 9.98 -41.18 4.73
N ILE A 173 11.26 -41.04 4.37
CA ILE A 173 12.06 -42.14 3.83
C ILE A 173 12.21 -43.27 4.85
N ILE A 174 12.54 -42.93 6.11
CA ILE A 174 12.65 -43.91 7.20
C ILE A 174 11.31 -44.64 7.42
N MET A 175 10.18 -43.93 7.38
CA MET A 175 8.84 -44.50 7.49
C MET A 175 8.53 -45.45 6.32
N LEU A 176 8.88 -45.07 5.08
CA LEU A 176 8.65 -45.88 3.88
C LEU A 176 9.49 -47.17 3.89
N LEU A 177 10.77 -47.09 4.27
CA LEU A 177 11.64 -48.26 4.46
C LEU A 177 11.20 -49.11 5.67
N GLY A 178 10.67 -48.45 6.69
CA GLY A 178 10.12 -49.04 7.91
C GLY A 178 8.78 -49.75 7.74
N THR A 179 8.16 -49.73 6.56
CA THR A 179 6.86 -50.39 6.29
C THR A 179 6.84 -51.89 6.61
N ARG A 180 7.99 -52.57 6.56
CA ARG A 180 8.13 -53.99 6.95
C ARG A 180 8.19 -54.22 8.46
N ASN A 181 8.39 -53.18 9.27
CA ASN A 181 8.47 -53.27 10.73
C ASN A 181 7.57 -52.22 11.40
N PRO A 182 6.40 -52.61 11.93
CA PRO A 182 5.45 -51.69 12.57
C PRO A 182 6.05 -50.81 13.67
N ALA A 183 7.10 -51.25 14.37
CA ALA A 183 7.76 -50.45 15.39
C ALA A 183 8.49 -49.23 14.80
N ILE A 184 9.12 -49.37 13.61
CA ILE A 184 9.82 -48.27 12.92
C ILE A 184 8.80 -47.24 12.39
N ALA A 185 7.68 -47.72 11.86
CA ALA A 185 6.59 -46.85 11.41
C ALA A 185 5.97 -46.05 12.57
N ASN A 186 5.71 -46.69 13.72
CA ASN A 186 5.19 -46.02 14.91
C ASN A 186 6.20 -44.99 15.48
N LEU A 187 7.48 -45.37 15.60
CA LEU A 187 8.55 -44.45 16.02
C LEU A 187 8.66 -43.23 15.10
N SER A 188 8.56 -43.42 13.78
CA SER A 188 8.58 -42.33 12.80
C SER A 188 7.42 -41.35 13.00
N SER A 189 6.22 -41.85 13.29
CA SER A 189 5.05 -41.02 13.62
C SER A 189 5.26 -40.20 14.89
N ILE A 190 5.79 -40.81 15.96
CA ILE A 190 6.09 -40.11 17.22
C ILE A 190 7.15 -39.03 16.99
N VAL A 191 8.22 -39.34 16.25
CA VAL A 191 9.27 -38.37 15.89
C VAL A 191 8.69 -37.19 15.11
N MET A 192 7.78 -37.42 14.17
CA MET A 192 7.12 -36.34 13.42
C MET A 192 6.27 -35.43 14.32
N VAL A 193 5.55 -35.99 15.30
CA VAL A 193 4.82 -35.20 16.31
C VAL A 193 5.78 -34.37 17.17
N VAL A 194 6.90 -34.95 17.62
CA VAL A 194 7.92 -34.23 18.41
C VAL A 194 8.53 -33.06 17.61
N ILE A 195 8.86 -33.27 16.34
CA ILE A 195 9.34 -32.19 15.44
C ILE A 195 8.30 -31.07 15.36
N PHE A 196 7.02 -31.41 15.18
CA PHE A 196 5.94 -30.43 15.09
C PHE A 196 5.74 -29.64 16.39
N VAL A 197 5.85 -30.28 17.56
CA VAL A 197 5.81 -29.62 18.87
C VAL A 197 7.00 -28.66 19.05
N ILE A 198 8.21 -29.07 18.64
CA ILE A 198 9.41 -28.21 18.67
C ILE A 198 9.20 -26.96 17.79
N MET A 199 8.61 -27.09 16.61
CA MET A 199 8.27 -25.94 15.75
C MET A 199 7.27 -25.00 16.42
N ILE A 200 6.19 -25.52 17.00
CA ILE A 200 5.21 -24.67 17.71
C ILE A 200 5.88 -23.91 18.86
N ALA A 201 6.73 -24.60 19.65
CA ALA A 201 7.49 -23.99 20.73
C ALA A 201 8.46 -22.89 20.22
N GLU A 202 9.22 -23.15 19.16
CA GLU A 202 10.14 -22.17 18.54
C GLU A 202 9.36 -20.95 18.02
N GLY A 203 8.24 -21.15 17.33
CA GLY A 203 7.39 -20.06 16.81
C GLY A 203 6.77 -19.20 17.92
N LEU A 204 6.30 -19.82 19.01
CA LEU A 204 5.77 -19.11 20.17
C LEU A 204 6.85 -18.38 20.97
N TRP A 205 8.05 -18.93 21.05
CA TRP A 205 9.20 -18.30 21.69
C TRP A 205 9.70 -17.11 20.89
N LEU A 206 9.88 -17.28 19.56
CA LEU A 206 10.16 -16.23 18.59
C LEU A 206 9.19 -15.05 18.74
N GLY A 207 7.89 -15.32 18.65
CA GLY A 207 6.86 -14.29 18.77
C GLY A 207 6.93 -13.54 20.10
N ARG A 208 7.15 -14.23 21.22
CA ARG A 208 7.32 -13.58 22.54
C ARG A 208 8.60 -12.76 22.64
N LYS A 209 9.73 -13.26 22.14
CA LYS A 209 11.04 -12.59 22.20
C LYS A 209 11.07 -11.33 21.35
N VAL A 210 10.61 -11.41 20.09
CA VAL A 210 10.50 -10.25 19.20
C VAL A 210 9.60 -9.18 19.78
N ASN A 211 8.40 -9.55 20.26
CA ASN A 211 7.49 -8.59 20.87
C ASN A 211 8.11 -7.89 22.08
N ARG A 212 8.86 -8.59 22.93
CA ARG A 212 9.56 -7.97 24.06
C ARG A 212 10.56 -6.92 23.58
N LEU A 213 11.46 -7.29 22.67
CA LEU A 213 12.48 -6.39 22.13
C LEU A 213 11.89 -5.18 21.38
N VAL A 214 10.80 -5.37 20.63
CA VAL A 214 10.10 -4.27 19.97
C VAL A 214 9.51 -3.29 20.98
N ASN A 215 8.88 -3.76 22.06
CA ASN A 215 8.32 -2.87 23.09
C ASN A 215 9.43 -2.15 23.91
N GLU A 216 10.59 -2.78 24.08
CA GLU A 216 11.78 -2.18 24.71
C GLU A 216 12.37 -1.05 23.85
N ARG A 217 12.46 -1.24 22.52
CA ARG A 217 13.04 -0.25 21.59
C ARG A 217 12.03 0.79 21.08
N PHE A 218 10.74 0.44 21.02
CA PHE A 218 9.65 1.28 20.51
C PHE A 218 8.45 1.25 21.49
N PRO A 219 8.47 2.06 22.57
CA PRO A 219 7.39 2.05 23.57
C PRO A 219 6.03 2.50 23.01
N ASN A 220 6.02 3.44 22.05
CA ASN A 220 4.82 4.01 21.43
C ASN A 220 4.45 3.29 20.11
N ASN A 221 4.60 1.97 20.11
CA ASN A 221 4.32 1.09 18.99
C ASN A 221 2.80 1.05 18.65
N PRO A 222 2.38 1.23 17.38
CA PRO A 222 0.96 1.22 16.97
C PRO A 222 0.43 -0.18 16.55
N HIS A 223 1.20 -1.24 16.73
CA HIS A 223 0.95 -2.58 16.23
C HIS A 223 0.63 -3.58 17.34
N SER A 224 -0.41 -4.40 17.14
CA SER A 224 -0.70 -5.49 18.09
C SER A 224 0.46 -6.47 18.19
N LYS A 225 0.77 -6.90 19.42
CA LYS A 225 1.77 -7.95 19.72
C LYS A 225 1.50 -9.23 18.91
N PHE A 226 0.23 -9.55 18.64
CA PHE A 226 -0.12 -10.68 17.78
C PHE A 226 0.31 -10.47 16.32
N SER A 227 0.07 -9.27 15.77
CA SER A 227 0.46 -8.92 14.39
C SER A 227 1.97 -9.03 14.18
N LEU A 228 2.77 -8.48 15.10
CA LEU A 228 4.24 -8.55 15.02
C LEU A 228 4.76 -9.98 15.25
N GLY A 229 4.14 -10.76 16.13
CA GLY A 229 4.48 -12.17 16.33
C GLY A 229 4.23 -13.02 15.08
N ILE A 230 3.07 -12.87 14.44
CA ILE A 230 2.74 -13.54 13.18
C ILE A 230 3.64 -13.06 12.03
N TYR A 231 3.96 -11.76 11.97
CA TYR A 231 4.91 -11.22 10.99
C TYR A 231 6.31 -11.83 11.15
N ALA A 232 6.83 -11.90 12.39
CA ALA A 232 8.11 -12.53 12.68
C ALA A 232 8.11 -14.02 12.31
N PHE A 233 7.05 -14.75 12.69
CA PHE A 233 6.90 -16.17 12.39
C PHE A 233 6.85 -16.47 10.89
N THR A 234 6.01 -15.76 10.14
CA THR A 234 5.89 -15.94 8.67
C THR A 234 7.18 -15.57 7.94
N ARG A 235 7.96 -14.59 8.43
CA ARG A 235 9.29 -14.31 7.91
C ARG A 235 10.30 -15.41 8.26
N ALA A 236 10.27 -15.93 9.48
CA ALA A 236 11.19 -16.98 9.94
C ALA A 236 11.03 -18.30 9.17
N THR A 237 9.80 -18.71 8.83
CA THR A 237 9.52 -19.94 8.08
C THR A 237 9.87 -19.86 6.59
N MET A 238 9.97 -18.66 6.01
CA MET A 238 10.43 -18.49 4.63
C MET A 238 11.95 -18.73 4.51
N ILE A 239 12.35 -19.49 3.49
CA ILE A 239 13.77 -19.70 3.13
C ILE A 239 14.43 -18.33 2.90
N ARG A 240 15.56 -18.08 3.57
CA ARG A 240 16.28 -16.79 3.58
C ARG A 240 16.44 -16.13 2.21
N ARG A 241 16.80 -16.90 1.17
CA ARG A 241 16.99 -16.42 -0.21
C ARG A 241 15.69 -16.04 -0.94
N MET A 242 14.54 -16.52 -0.47
CA MET A 242 13.21 -16.26 -1.04
C MET A 242 12.42 -15.20 -0.26
N ARG A 243 12.99 -14.60 0.80
CA ARG A 243 12.35 -13.53 1.58
C ARG A 243 12.29 -12.25 0.75
N THR A 244 11.11 -11.66 0.66
CA THR A 244 10.87 -10.31 0.13
C THR A 244 10.32 -9.43 1.25
N PRO A 245 10.84 -8.20 1.49
CA PRO A 245 12.13 -7.66 1.05
C PRO A 245 13.32 -8.57 1.40
N ALA A 246 14.44 -8.40 0.69
CA ALA A 246 15.63 -9.22 0.91
C ALA A 246 16.23 -8.99 2.33
N PRO A 247 16.92 -10.00 2.91
CA PRO A 247 17.59 -9.87 4.19
C PRO A 247 18.69 -8.79 4.17
N GLN A 248 18.61 -7.83 5.09
CA GLN A 248 19.58 -6.73 5.20
C GLN A 248 20.73 -7.01 6.18
N LYS A 249 20.54 -8.00 7.07
CA LYS A 249 21.49 -8.41 8.11
C LYS A 249 21.94 -9.84 7.89
N ASN A 250 23.22 -10.12 8.09
CA ASN A 250 23.79 -11.46 8.08
C ASN A 250 23.48 -12.20 9.38
N VAL A 251 23.62 -13.52 9.35
CA VAL A 251 23.40 -14.36 10.53
C VAL A 251 24.50 -14.08 11.56
N GLY A 252 24.10 -13.65 12.75
CA GLY A 252 25.02 -13.22 13.82
C GLY A 252 25.29 -11.72 13.88
N ASP A 253 24.74 -10.91 12.98
CA ASP A 253 24.83 -9.44 13.07
C ASP A 253 24.07 -8.93 14.31
N THR A 254 24.61 -7.90 14.96
CA THR A 254 23.92 -7.17 16.05
C THR A 254 22.85 -6.23 15.50
N VAL A 255 21.69 -6.17 16.18
CA VAL A 255 20.46 -5.44 15.78
C VAL A 255 19.82 -4.76 16.99
#